data_AF-A0A090W034-F1
#
_entry.id   AF-A0A090W034-F1
#
_cell.length_a   1.000
_cell.length_b   1.000
_cell.length_c   1.000
_cell.angle_alpha   90.00
_cell.angle_beta   90.00
_cell.angle_gamma   90.00
#
_symmetry.space_group_name_H-M   'P 1'
#
loop_
_entity.id
_entity.type
_entity.pdbx_description
1 polymer ?
#
loop_
_entity_poly.entity_id
_entity_poly.type
_entity_poly.pdbx_seq_one_letter_code
_entity_poly.pdbx_strand_id
1 'polypeptide(L)'
;MLIGLFSSGNIALFAFLSGGLFCSIMWPCIFTLSIAGLGKYTSQGSAFLIMMILGGAIIPPVQGKIADVFNIQSSYWIAVACFGYLLFYAFRTKTVLDKQNVTY
;
A
#
# COMPACT_ATOMS: atom_id res chain seq x y z
N MET A 1 3.51 -4.08 -10.94
CA MET A 1 4.15 -5.20 -10.21
C MET A 1 4.09 -6.51 -10.97
N LEU A 2 2.92 -7.06 -11.32
CA LEU A 2 2.82 -8.31 -12.08
C LEU A 2 3.58 -8.27 -13.43
N ILE A 3 3.48 -7.16 -14.17
CA ILE A 3 4.22 -6.99 -15.44
C ILE A 3 5.74 -6.95 -15.22
N GLY A 4 6.22 -6.35 -14.13
CA GLY A 4 7.65 -6.34 -13.77
C GLY A 4 8.15 -7.69 -13.28
N LEU A 5 7.26 -8.54 -12.76
CA LEU A 5 7.55 -9.91 -12.32
C LEU A 5 7.66 -10.91 -13.47
N PHE A 6 6.83 -10.77 -14.51
CA PHE A 6 6.82 -11.69 -15.66
C PHE A 6 7.66 -11.21 -16.85
N SER A 7 8.13 -9.96 -16.83
CA SER A 7 8.95 -9.38 -17.89
C SER A 7 10.43 -9.32 -17.50
N SER A 8 11.31 -9.40 -18.50
CA SER A 8 12.76 -9.29 -18.33
C SER A 8 13.31 -8.05 -19.05
N GLY A 9 14.46 -7.52 -18.61
CA GLY A 9 15.14 -6.40 -19.25
C GLY A 9 14.53 -5.02 -18.97
N ASN A 10 14.64 -4.10 -19.93
CA ASN A 10 14.25 -2.69 -19.74
C ASN A 10 12.77 -2.50 -19.38
N ILE A 11 11.89 -3.40 -19.82
CA ILE A 11 10.44 -3.34 -19.55
C ILE A 11 10.17 -3.56 -18.05
N ALA A 12 10.93 -4.45 -17.39
CA ALA A 12 10.82 -4.65 -15.95
C ALA A 12 11.27 -3.42 -15.18
N LEU A 13 12.38 -2.79 -15.59
CA LEU A 13 12.86 -1.54 -14.99
C LEU A 13 11.81 -0.43 -15.07
N PHE A 14 11.23 -0.17 -16.24
CA PHE A 14 10.18 0.83 -16.39
C PHE A 14 8.91 0.46 -15.60
N ALA A 15 8.56 -0.82 -15.49
CA ALA A 15 7.41 -1.29 -14.70
C ALA A 15 7.61 -1.11 -13.18
N PHE A 16 8.83 -1.30 -12.66
CA PHE A 16 9.15 -1.03 -11.26
C PHE A 16 9.27 0.46 -10.98
N LEU A 17 9.87 1.23 -11.89
CA LEU A 17 10.02 2.69 -11.77
C LEU A 17 8.64 3.38 -11.74
N SER A 18 7.76 3.03 -12.67
CA SER A 18 6.37 3.50 -12.66
C SER A 18 5.63 3.05 -11.39
N GLY A 19 5.84 1.82 -10.93
CA GLY A 19 5.33 1.35 -9.64
C GLY A 19 5.77 2.23 -8.46
N GLY A 20 7.04 2.63 -8.41
CA GLY A 20 7.57 3.55 -7.42
C GLY A 20 6.94 4.95 -7.49
N LEU A 21 6.72 5.46 -8.72
CA LEU A 21 6.01 6.73 -8.94
C LEU A 21 4.61 6.70 -8.33
N PHE A 22 3.85 5.63 -8.52
CA PHE A 22 2.51 5.49 -7.93
C PHE A 22 2.54 5.34 -6.40
N CYS A 23 3.61 4.78 -5.83
CA CYS A 23 3.75 4.68 -4.38
C CYS A 23 3.92 6.04 -3.69
N SER A 24 4.47 7.04 -4.37
CA SER A 24 4.71 8.39 -3.84
C SER A 24 3.43 9.05 -3.31
N ILE A 25 2.34 8.96 -4.05
CA ILE A 25 1.06 9.60 -3.70
C ILE A 25 0.23 8.77 -2.71
N MET A 26 0.63 7.53 -2.44
CA MET A 26 -0.24 6.56 -1.79
C MET A 26 -0.42 6.86 -0.30
N TRP A 27 0.67 7.21 0.41
CA TRP A 27 0.61 7.57 1.83
C TRP A 27 -0.28 8.80 2.11
N PRO A 28 -0.10 9.96 1.45
CA PRO A 28 -0.96 11.12 1.69
C PRO A 28 -2.42 10.84 1.33
N CYS A 29 -2.70 10.09 0.26
CA CYS A 29 -4.07 9.69 -0.08
C CYS A 29 -4.69 8.77 0.98
N ILE A 30 -3.98 7.74 1.45
CA ILE A 30 -4.50 6.85 2.52
C ILE A 30 -4.76 7.65 3.78
N PHE A 31 -3.85 8.56 4.14
CA PHE A 31 -3.96 9.37 5.33
C PHE A 31 -5.19 10.28 5.28
N THR A 32 -5.40 11.01 4.18
CA THR A 32 -6.58 11.89 4.01
C THR A 32 -7.89 11.09 4.02
N LEU A 33 -7.94 9.96 3.31
CA LEU A 33 -9.10 9.06 3.30
C LEU A 33 -9.42 8.46 4.68
N SER A 34 -8.40 8.14 5.47
CA SER A 34 -8.57 7.50 6.78
C SER A 34 -9.08 8.46 7.85
N ILE A 35 -8.77 9.76 7.73
CA ILE A 35 -9.19 10.79 8.69
C ILE A 35 -10.47 11.52 8.25
N ALA A 36 -10.87 11.38 6.98
CA ALA A 36 -12.11 11.93 6.47
C ALA A 36 -13.31 11.37 7.26
N GLY A 37 -14.21 12.26 7.71
CA GLY A 37 -15.41 11.87 8.46
C GLY A 37 -15.22 11.62 9.96
N LEU A 38 -13.98 11.67 10.50
CA LEU A 38 -13.73 11.42 11.94
C LEU A 38 -14.08 12.60 12.86
N GLY A 39 -14.22 13.82 12.34
CA GLY A 39 -14.62 15.01 13.09
C GLY A 39 -13.73 15.24 14.32
N LYS A 40 -14.31 15.19 15.52
CA LYS A 40 -13.57 15.37 16.79
C LYS A 40 -12.49 14.32 17.06
N TYR A 41 -12.54 13.16 16.40
CA TYR A 41 -11.59 12.05 16.58
C TYR A 41 -10.43 12.06 15.58
N THR A 42 -10.37 13.04 14.67
CA THR A 42 -9.32 13.15 13.64
C THR A 42 -7.91 13.06 14.22
N SER A 43 -7.66 13.73 15.35
CA SER A 43 -6.35 13.70 16.04
C SER A 43 -5.99 12.32 16.59
N GLN A 44 -6.98 11.59 17.12
CA GLN A 44 -6.75 10.25 17.65
C GLN A 44 -6.59 9.23 16.50
N GLY A 45 -7.37 9.37 15.43
CA GLY A 45 -7.25 8.56 14.21
C GLY A 45 -5.90 8.73 13.52
N SER A 46 -5.40 9.96 13.39
CA SER A 46 -4.07 10.22 12.82
C SER A 46 -2.94 9.64 13.67
N ALA A 47 -3.06 9.69 15.00
CA ALA A 47 -2.10 9.04 15.89
C ALA A 47 -2.05 7.52 15.68
N PHE A 48 -3.20 6.86 15.52
CA PHE A 48 -3.23 5.42 15.21
C PHE A 48 -2.63 5.10 13.84
N LEU A 49 -2.87 5.93 12.81
CA LEU A 49 -2.26 5.77 11.49
C LEU A 49 -0.74 5.85 11.54
N ILE A 50 -0.20 6.81 12.29
CA ILE A 50 1.25 6.97 12.46
C ILE A 50 1.85 5.78 13.22
N MET A 51 1.17 5.27 14.26
CA MET A 51 1.62 4.08 14.98
C MET A 51 1.65 2.83 14.10
N MET A 52 0.75 2.72 13.12
CA MET A 52 0.73 1.59 12.17
C MET A 52 1.91 1.59 11.18
N ILE A 53 2.72 2.66 11.09
CA ILE A 53 3.97 2.68 10.32
C ILE A 53 4.94 1.58 10.81
N LEU A 54 4.81 1.13 12.07
CA LEU A 54 5.55 -0.02 12.62
C LEU A 54 5.39 -1.29 11.76
N GLY A 55 4.27 -1.46 11.04
CA GLY A 55 4.11 -2.57 10.10
C GLY A 55 5.17 -2.59 8.99
N GLY A 56 5.70 -1.42 8.63
CA GLY A 56 6.83 -1.26 7.72
C GLY A 56 8.16 -1.77 8.29
N ALA A 57 8.27 -2.07 9.59
CA ALA A 57 9.41 -2.76 10.17
C ALA A 57 9.27 -4.29 10.13
N ILE A 58 8.06 -4.81 9.89
CA ILE A 58 7.77 -6.26 9.91
C ILE A 58 7.78 -6.84 8.50
N ILE A 59 7.15 -6.14 7.54
CA ILE A 59 7.01 -6.66 6.16
C ILE A 59 8.35 -6.76 5.42
N PRO A 60 9.27 -5.77 5.46
CA PRO A 60 10.53 -5.85 4.73
C PRO A 60 11.46 -6.96 5.22
N PRO A 61 11.64 -7.23 6.54
CA PRO A 61 12.41 -8.40 6.98
C PRO A 61 11.80 -9.73 6.56
N VAL A 62 10.46 -9.85 6.56
CA VAL A 62 9.77 -11.04 6.07
C VAL A 62 10.02 -11.23 4.58
N GLN A 63 9.91 -10.15 3.79
CA GLN A 63 10.23 -10.18 2.36
C GLN A 63 11.70 -10.53 2.09
N GLY A 64 12.63 -9.98 2.88
CA GLY A 64 14.06 -10.25 2.81
C GLY A 64 14.38 -11.72 3.08
N LYS A 65 13.84 -12.29 4.17
CA LYS A 65 14.01 -13.72 4.48
C LYS A 65 13.48 -14.64 3.39
N ILE A 66 12.35 -14.28 2.77
CA ILE A 66 11.79 -15.07 1.67
C ILE A 66 12.66 -14.94 0.41
N ALA A 67 13.36 -13.81 0.24
CA ALA A 67 14.24 -13.58 -0.91
C ALA A 67 15.51 -14.44 -0.79
N ASP A 68 16.01 -14.58 0.44
CA ASP A 68 17.19 -15.39 0.76
C ASP A 68 16.95 -16.90 0.60
N VAL A 69 15.72 -17.38 0.82
CA VAL A 69 15.39 -18.82 0.80
C VAL A 69 14.91 -19.31 -0.56
N PHE A 70 14.07 -18.54 -1.27
CA PHE A 70 13.41 -19.01 -2.49
C PHE A 70 14.00 -18.42 -3.77
N ASN A 71 13.98 -17.10 -3.91
CA ASN A 71 14.53 -16.29 -5.01
C ASN A 71 13.98 -14.85 -4.87
N ILE A 72 14.72 -13.87 -5.39
CA ILE A 72 14.30 -12.46 -5.37
C ILE A 72 12.95 -12.26 -6.06
N GLN A 73 12.73 -12.96 -7.17
CA GLN A 73 11.50 -12.86 -7.96
C GLN A 73 10.27 -13.38 -7.20
N SER A 74 10.40 -14.48 -6.43
CA SER A 74 9.30 -14.98 -5.59
C SER A 74 8.95 -14.04 -4.45
N SER A 75 9.90 -13.29 -3.89
CA SER A 75 9.61 -12.33 -2.81
C SER A 75 8.69 -11.18 -3.22
N TYR A 76 8.66 -10.82 -4.50
CA TYR A 76 7.77 -9.77 -5.00
C TYR A 76 6.28 -10.18 -4.96
N TRP A 77 5.95 -11.45 -4.73
CA TRP A 77 4.56 -11.84 -4.44
C TRP A 77 4.01 -11.21 -3.16
N ILE A 78 4.88 -10.93 -2.17
CA ILE A 78 4.49 -10.21 -0.95
C ILE A 78 4.08 -8.78 -1.29
N ALA A 79 4.86 -8.11 -2.13
CA ALA A 79 4.52 -6.78 -2.61
C ALA A 79 3.18 -6.78 -3.38
N VAL A 80 2.96 -7.77 -4.25
CA VAL A 80 1.68 -7.94 -4.96
C VAL A 80 0.52 -8.12 -3.99
N ALA A 81 0.68 -8.95 -2.95
CA ALA A 81 -0.35 -9.14 -1.92
C ALA A 81 -0.65 -7.83 -1.15
N CYS A 82 0.38 -7.05 -0.79
CA CYS A 82 0.22 -5.73 -0.16
C CYS A 82 -0.56 -4.76 -1.06
N PHE A 83 -0.23 -4.67 -2.35
CA PHE A 83 -0.99 -3.85 -3.30
C PHE A 83 -2.43 -4.35 -3.48
N GLY A 84 -2.66 -5.67 -3.42
CA GLY A 84 -4.00 -6.25 -3.42
C GLY A 84 -4.82 -5.82 -2.20
N TYR A 85 -4.22 -5.83 -1.01
CA TYR A 85 -4.85 -5.32 0.21
C TYR A 85 -5.18 -3.83 0.11
N LEU A 86 -4.29 -3.03 -0.46
CA LEU A 86 -4.50 -1.60 -0.67
C LEU A 86 -5.64 -1.30 -1.66
N LEU A 87 -5.77 -2.11 -2.72
CA LEU A 87 -6.93 -2.06 -3.61
C LEU A 87 -8.23 -2.36 -2.85
N PHE A 88 -8.24 -3.43 -2.05
CA PHE A 88 -9.38 -3.75 -1.20
C PHE A 88 -9.73 -2.61 -0.25
N TYR A 89 -8.72 -2.01 0.41
CA TYR A 89 -8.88 -0.84 1.26
C TYR A 89 -9.53 0.32 0.49
N ALA A 90 -9.01 0.68 -0.69
CA ALA A 90 -9.55 1.78 -1.49
C ALA A 90 -11.03 1.57 -1.85
N PHE A 91 -11.41 0.36 -2.27
CA PHE A 91 -12.81 0.02 -2.56
C PHE A 91 -13.69 0.09 -1.32
N ARG A 92 -13.22 -0.46 -0.19
CA ARG A 92 -13.99 -0.46 1.06
C ARG A 92 -14.17 0.94 1.62
N THR A 93 -13.11 1.75 1.63
CA THR A 93 -13.17 3.12 2.13
C THR A 93 -14.11 3.97 1.28
N LYS A 94 -14.12 3.80 -0.05
CA LYS A 94 -15.12 4.45 -0.92
C LYS A 94 -16.56 4.13 -0.49
N THR A 95 -16.88 2.84 -0.28
CA THR A 95 -18.23 2.43 0.15
C THR A 95 -18.59 2.93 1.55
N VAL A 96 -17.63 2.98 2.48
CA VAL A 96 -17.87 3.49 3.84
C VAL A 96 -18.10 4.99 3.83
N LEU A 97 -17.32 5.73 3.03
CA LEU A 97 -17.43 7.19 2.92
C LEU A 97 -18.72 7.62 2.20
N ASP A 98 -19.13 6.89 1.16
CA ASP A 98 -20.44 7.08 0.49
C ASP A 98 -21.60 6.92 1.48
N LYS A 99 -21.54 5.93 2.38
CA LYS A 99 -22.55 5.73 3.42
C LYS A 99 -22.62 6.86 4.43
N GLN A 100 -21.53 7.61 4.61
CA GLN A 100 -21.46 8.75 5.52
C GLN A 100 -21.89 10.07 4.87
N ASN A 101 -22.26 10.08 3.58
CA ASN A 101 -22.58 11.29 2.80
C ASN A 101 -21.48 12.37 2.89
N VAL A 102 -20.23 11.98 3.09
CA VAL A 102 -19.10 12.90 3.12
C VAL A 102 -18.59 13.03 1.68
N THR A 103 -18.94 14.14 1.03
CA THR A 103 -18.44 14.48 -0.30
C THR A 103 -16.96 14.83 -0.23
N TYR A 104 -16.17 14.14 -1.04
CA TYR A 104 -14.73 14.39 -1.27
C TYR A 104 -14.50 15.62 -2.16
#